data_AF-A0A1S9A9U1-F1
#
_entry.id   AF-A0A1S9A9U1-F1
#
_cell.length_a   1.000
_cell.length_b   1.000
_cell.length_c   1.000
_cell.angle_alpha   90.00
_cell.angle_beta   90.00
_cell.angle_gamma   90.00
#
_symmetry.space_group_name_H-M   'P 1'
#
loop_
_entity.id
_entity.type
_entity.pdbx_description
1 polymer ?
#
loop_
_entity_poly.entity_id
_entity_poly.type
_entity_poly.pdbx_seq_one_letter_code
_entity_poly.pdbx_strand_id
1 'polypeptide(L)'
;MKKYAPYLLLALFALLLWDVVSDGMYVNIDGEQIDGPFGFLVGMLLAGGGTLLGLVITLFVGVVLAVVFASLGVVLLGGLALGMVAIGLVVSPLLLPLLLPLALVWYFVSRARKERVAKASAAV
;
A
#
# COMPACT_ATOMS: atom_id res chain seq x y z
N MET A 1 27.59 45.20 27.62
CA MET A 1 28.01 44.73 26.27
C MET A 1 28.64 43.33 26.29
N LYS A 2 29.56 43.00 27.21
CA LYS A 2 30.20 41.66 27.29
C LYS A 2 29.26 40.47 27.59
N LYS A 3 28.10 40.70 28.20
CA LYS A 3 27.11 39.65 28.52
C LYS A 3 26.30 39.18 27.30
N TYR A 4 26.16 40.03 26.29
CA TYR A 4 25.45 39.71 25.05
C TYR A 4 26.37 39.22 23.94
N ALA A 5 27.67 39.51 24.05
CA ALA A 5 28.70 39.03 23.14
C ALA A 5 28.67 37.51 22.90
N PRO A 6 28.55 36.63 23.91
CA PRO A 6 28.49 35.19 23.65
C PRO A 6 27.21 34.78 22.91
N TYR A 7 26.06 35.39 23.22
CA TYR A 7 24.81 35.11 22.50
C TYR A 7 24.84 35.56 21.04
N LEU A 8 25.46 36.71 20.77
CA LEU A 8 25.69 37.22 19.42
C LEU A 8 26.63 36.30 18.63
N LEU A 9 27.70 35.83 19.28
CA LEU A 9 28.65 34.90 18.66
C LEU A 9 27.98 33.56 18.33
N LEU A 10 27.14 33.06 19.23
CA LEU A 10 26.40 31.81 19.07
C LEU A 10 25.34 31.94 17.97
N ALA A 11 24.63 33.07 17.91
CA ALA A 11 23.70 33.37 16.81
C ALA A 11 24.41 33.48 15.46
N LEU A 12 25.59 34.11 15.41
CA LEU A 12 26.40 34.20 14.19
C LEU A 12 26.89 32.81 13.74
N PHE A 13 27.31 31.98 14.69
CA PHE A 13 27.73 30.61 14.41
C PHE A 13 26.55 29.75 13.93
N ALA A 14 25.36 29.92 14.52
CA ALA A 14 24.14 29.24 14.09
C ALA A 14 23.72 29.63 12.67
N LEU A 15 23.84 30.91 12.30
CA LEU A 15 23.57 31.38 10.94
C LEU A 15 24.57 30.82 9.92
N LEU A 16 25.87 30.76 10.27
CA LEU A 16 26.89 30.13 9.43
C LEU A 16 26.64 28.63 9.23
N LEU A 17 26.29 27.92 10.30
CA LEU A 17 25.93 26.50 10.21
C LEU A 17 24.68 26.29 9.37
N TRP A 18 23.70 27.20 9.47
CA TRP A 18 22.48 27.14 8.69
C TRP A 18 22.76 27.32 7.20
N ASP A 19 23.61 28.28 6.83
CA ASP A 19 24.02 28.54 5.44
C ASP A 19 24.67 27.31 4.81
N VAL A 20 25.61 26.68 5.53
CA VAL A 20 26.30 25.45 5.10
C VAL A 20 25.34 24.26 4.95
N VAL A 21 24.30 24.16 5.79
CA VAL A 21 23.31 23.08 5.71
C VAL A 21 22.28 23.35 4.60
N SER A 22 21.98 24.61 4.30
CA SER A 22 21.11 24.99 3.20
C SER A 22 21.76 24.88 1.83
N ASP A 23 23.10 24.79 1.78
CA ASP A 23 23.86 24.71 0.54
C ASP A 23 23.44 23.48 -0.29
N GLY A 24 23.05 23.73 -1.55
CA GLY A 24 22.59 22.71 -2.50
C GLY A 24 21.09 22.34 -2.44
N MET A 25 20.30 22.89 -1.53
CA MET A 25 18.83 22.68 -1.49
C MET A 25 18.07 23.93 -1.94
N TYR A 26 17.71 23.97 -3.23
CA TYR A 26 16.91 25.03 -3.83
C TYR A 26 15.49 24.55 -4.15
N VAL A 27 14.50 25.43 -3.93
CA VAL A 27 13.12 25.20 -4.36
C VAL A 27 12.86 26.04 -5.59
N ASN A 28 12.44 25.40 -6.68
CA ASN A 28 12.06 26.09 -7.89
C ASN A 28 10.53 26.29 -7.89
N ILE A 29 10.07 27.53 -7.83
CA ILE A 29 8.66 27.89 -7.94
C ILE A 29 8.53 28.80 -9.15
N ASP A 30 7.80 28.34 -10.17
CA ASP A 30 7.54 29.11 -11.39
C ASP A 30 8.81 29.58 -12.15
N GLY A 31 9.86 28.77 -12.14
CA GLY A 31 11.13 29.08 -12.80
C GLY A 31 12.10 29.92 -11.95
N GLU A 32 11.62 30.56 -10.90
CA GLU A 32 12.47 31.27 -9.93
C GLU A 32 13.04 30.29 -8.90
N GLN A 33 14.37 30.32 -8.75
CA GLN A 33 15.08 29.56 -7.73
C GLN A 33 15.08 30.37 -6.43
N ILE A 34 14.28 29.92 -5.47
CA ILE A 34 14.32 30.44 -4.11
C ILE A 34 15.44 29.70 -3.39
N ASP A 35 16.53 30.43 -3.15
CA ASP A 35 17.74 29.95 -2.48
C ASP A 35 17.86 30.52 -1.06
N GLY A 36 18.69 29.87 -0.24
CA GLY A 36 19.04 30.29 1.11
C GLY A 36 18.20 29.66 2.24
N PRO A 37 18.31 30.18 3.47
CA PRO A 37 17.76 29.59 4.70
C PRO A 37 16.27 29.26 4.66
N PHE A 38 15.48 30.15 4.03
CA PHE A 38 14.04 29.97 3.89
C PHE A 38 13.67 29.00 2.77
N GLY A 39 14.44 28.98 1.66
CA GLY A 39 14.30 27.99 0.59
C GLY A 39 14.51 26.58 1.11
N PHE A 40 15.52 26.37 1.96
CA PHE A 40 15.77 25.10 2.63
C PHE A 40 14.60 24.61 3.49
N LEU A 41 13.99 25.47 4.32
CA LEU A 41 12.87 25.09 5.19
C LEU A 41 11.65 24.66 4.38
N VAL A 42 11.31 25.47 3.37
CA VAL A 42 10.18 25.20 2.48
C VAL A 42 10.45 23.95 1.66
N GLY A 43 11.68 23.80 1.13
CA GLY A 43 12.09 22.63 0.38
C GLY A 43 12.05 21.35 1.21
N MET A 44 12.55 21.39 2.44
CA MET A 44 12.48 20.26 3.36
C MET A 44 11.04 19.89 3.71
N LEU A 45 10.16 20.88 3.92
CA LEU A 45 8.75 20.62 4.22
C LEU A 45 8.00 20.06 3.02
N LEU A 46 8.21 20.58 1.81
CA LEU A 46 7.54 20.07 0.60
C LEU A 46 8.12 18.73 0.14
N ALA A 47 9.44 18.56 0.16
CA ALA A 47 10.06 17.29 -0.20
C ALA A 47 9.77 16.21 0.84
N GLY A 48 9.96 16.51 2.12
CA GLY A 48 9.68 15.56 3.21
C GLY A 48 8.18 15.30 3.37
N GLY A 49 7.35 16.34 3.39
CA GLY A 49 5.90 16.21 3.51
C GLY A 49 5.26 15.56 2.28
N GLY A 50 5.71 15.95 1.08
CA GLY A 50 5.25 15.37 -0.18
C GLY A 50 5.63 13.90 -0.33
N THR A 51 6.84 13.50 0.08
CA THR A 51 7.26 12.08 0.05
C THR A 51 6.50 11.23 1.05
N LEU A 52 6.27 11.71 2.28
CA LEU A 52 5.47 11.00 3.27
C LEU A 52 4.02 10.83 2.81
N LEU A 53 3.39 11.89 2.31
CA LEU A 53 2.04 11.79 1.75
C LEU A 53 1.99 10.87 0.54
N GLY A 54 2.96 10.98 -0.37
CA GLY A 54 3.08 10.09 -1.52
C GLY A 54 3.18 8.62 -1.11
N LEU A 55 3.96 8.32 -0.06
CA LEU A 55 4.08 6.96 0.48
C LEU A 55 2.75 6.45 1.04
N VAL A 56 2.04 7.26 1.83
CA VAL A 56 0.74 6.87 2.39
C VAL A 56 -0.29 6.63 1.28
N ILE A 57 -0.36 7.51 0.28
CA ILE A 57 -1.28 7.41 -0.84
C ILE A 57 -0.97 6.16 -1.68
N THR A 58 0.30 5.94 -2.02
CA THR A 58 0.70 4.78 -2.83
C THR A 58 0.45 3.46 -2.10
N LEU A 59 0.64 3.42 -0.79
CA LEU A 59 0.34 2.24 0.04
C LEU A 59 -1.17 1.99 0.07
N PHE A 60 -1.99 3.03 0.26
CA PHE A 60 -3.45 2.91 0.21
C PHE A 60 -3.94 2.41 -1.15
N VAL A 61 -3.46 3.02 -2.24
CA VAL A 61 -3.76 2.61 -3.61
C VAL A 61 -3.32 1.16 -3.83
N GLY A 62 -2.14 0.78 -3.36
CA GLY A 62 -1.64 -0.60 -3.43
C GLY A 62 -2.56 -1.61 -2.76
N VAL A 63 -3.09 -1.30 -1.57
CA VAL A 63 -4.06 -2.15 -0.88
C VAL A 63 -5.36 -2.28 -1.67
N VAL A 64 -5.88 -1.17 -2.19
CA VAL A 64 -7.10 -1.18 -3.01
C VAL A 64 -6.89 -2.03 -4.27
N LEU A 65 -5.78 -1.85 -4.98
CA LEU A 65 -5.44 -2.68 -6.14
C LEU A 65 -5.33 -4.15 -5.76
N ALA A 66 -4.67 -4.49 -4.65
CA ALA A 66 -4.54 -5.87 -4.20
C ALA A 66 -5.92 -6.54 -3.99
N VAL A 67 -6.87 -5.83 -3.38
CA VAL A 67 -8.25 -6.32 -3.21
C VAL A 67 -8.96 -6.49 -4.55
N VAL A 68 -8.81 -5.53 -5.46
CA VAL A 68 -9.41 -5.59 -6.80
C VAL A 68 -8.83 -6.77 -7.60
N PHE A 69 -7.52 -6.95 -7.61
CA PHE A 69 -6.89 -8.08 -8.29
C PHE A 69 -7.23 -9.42 -7.65
N ALA A 70 -7.32 -9.49 -6.31
CA ALA A 70 -7.77 -10.68 -5.62
C ALA A 70 -9.21 -11.06 -6.00
N SER A 71 -10.11 -10.07 -6.09
CA SER A 71 -11.49 -10.33 -6.51
C SER A 71 -11.60 -10.72 -7.98
N LEU A 72 -10.85 -10.08 -8.88
CA LEU A 72 -10.78 -10.50 -10.29
C LEU A 72 -10.33 -11.95 -10.45
N GLY A 73 -9.32 -12.38 -9.67
CA GLY A 73 -8.84 -13.76 -9.69
C GLY A 73 -9.94 -14.76 -9.36
N VAL A 74 -10.75 -14.47 -8.33
CA VAL A 74 -11.90 -15.31 -7.94
C VAL A 74 -12.95 -15.35 -9.05
N VAL A 75 -13.26 -14.20 -9.68
CA VAL A 75 -14.23 -14.13 -10.78
C VAL A 75 -13.75 -14.93 -11.99
N LEU A 76 -12.48 -14.83 -12.36
CA LEU A 76 -11.89 -15.57 -13.48
C LEU A 76 -11.90 -17.08 -13.22
N LEU A 77 -11.47 -17.52 -12.04
CA LEU A 77 -11.50 -18.93 -11.65
C LEU A 77 -12.92 -19.47 -11.60
N GLY A 78 -13.86 -18.72 -11.03
CA GLY A 78 -15.28 -19.09 -10.98
C GLY A 78 -15.88 -19.20 -12.38
N GLY A 79 -15.62 -18.22 -13.25
CA GLY A 79 -16.07 -18.21 -14.64
C GLY A 79 -15.49 -19.38 -15.45
N LEU A 80 -14.21 -19.70 -15.27
CA LEU A 80 -13.58 -20.85 -15.92
C LEU A 80 -14.19 -22.17 -15.45
N ALA A 81 -14.40 -22.33 -14.14
CA ALA A 81 -15.03 -23.53 -13.58
C ALA A 81 -16.47 -23.70 -14.11
N LEU A 82 -17.27 -22.63 -14.12
CA LEU A 82 -18.61 -22.62 -14.71
C LEU A 82 -18.57 -22.98 -16.21
N GLY A 83 -17.61 -22.43 -16.95
CA GLY A 83 -17.39 -22.73 -18.37
C GLY A 83 -17.09 -24.22 -18.61
N MET A 84 -16.22 -24.83 -17.79
CA MET A 84 -15.92 -26.26 -17.88
C MET A 84 -17.15 -27.12 -17.58
N VAL A 85 -17.95 -26.75 -16.58
CA VAL A 85 -19.21 -27.46 -16.27
C VAL A 85 -20.20 -27.32 -17.43
N ALA A 86 -20.35 -26.13 -18.01
CA ALA A 86 -21.24 -25.88 -19.14
C ALA A 86 -20.83 -26.69 -20.39
N ILE A 87 -19.53 -26.70 -20.73
CA ILE A 87 -18.99 -27.51 -21.82
C ILE A 87 -19.22 -29.00 -21.54
N GLY A 88 -18.94 -29.45 -20.32
CA GLY A 88 -19.21 -30.83 -19.91
C GLY A 88 -20.68 -31.20 -20.10
N LEU A 89 -21.60 -30.28 -19.81
CA LEU A 89 -23.03 -30.48 -19.98
C LEU A 89 -23.47 -30.62 -21.44
N VAL A 90 -22.85 -29.86 -22.34
CA VAL A 90 -23.07 -29.96 -23.78
C VAL A 90 -22.57 -31.30 -24.31
N VAL A 91 -21.42 -31.79 -23.81
CA VAL A 91 -20.83 -33.08 -24.21
C VAL A 91 -21.64 -34.26 -23.67
N SER A 92 -22.08 -34.19 -22.42
CA SER A 92 -22.90 -35.23 -21.80
C SER A 92 -23.85 -34.64 -20.74
N PRO A 93 -25.17 -34.63 -20.98
CA PRO A 93 -26.13 -34.09 -20.02
C PRO A 93 -26.23 -34.92 -18.73
N LEU A 94 -25.72 -36.15 -18.74
CA LEU A 94 -25.62 -37.04 -17.57
C LEU A 94 -24.53 -36.63 -16.57
N LEU A 95 -23.68 -35.63 -16.88
CA LEU A 95 -22.69 -35.11 -15.94
C LEU A 95 -23.31 -34.30 -14.79
N LEU A 96 -24.46 -33.64 -15.00
CA LEU A 96 -25.15 -32.87 -13.93
C LEU A 96 -25.59 -33.76 -12.76
N PRO A 97 -26.32 -34.87 -13.00
CA PRO A 97 -26.71 -35.82 -11.96
C PRO A 97 -25.53 -36.41 -11.18
N LEU A 98 -24.36 -36.55 -11.81
CA LEU A 98 -23.16 -37.11 -11.19
C LEU A 98 -22.33 -36.05 -10.43
N LEU A 99 -22.24 -34.82 -10.95
CA LEU A 99 -21.53 -33.71 -10.30
C LEU A 99 -22.22 -33.25 -9.03
N LEU A 100 -23.56 -33.27 -8.99
CA LEU A 100 -24.36 -32.88 -7.82
C LEU A 100 -23.97 -33.62 -6.53
N PRO A 101 -24.00 -34.97 -6.47
CA PRO A 101 -23.63 -35.71 -5.28
C PRO A 101 -22.15 -35.54 -4.92
N LEU A 102 -21.26 -35.48 -5.91
CA LEU A 102 -19.83 -35.25 -5.68
C LEU A 102 -19.57 -33.87 -5.04
N ALA A 103 -20.24 -32.84 -5.55
CA ALA A 103 -20.18 -31.49 -5.00
C ALA A 103 -20.76 -31.42 -3.58
N LEU A 104 -21.84 -32.15 -3.30
CA LEU A 104 -22.46 -32.24 -1.98
C LEU A 104 -21.48 -32.84 -0.96
N VAL A 105 -20.88 -33.99 -1.29
CA VAL A 105 -19.89 -34.66 -0.43
C VAL A 105 -18.70 -33.75 -0.18
N TRP A 106 -18.17 -33.12 -1.24
CA TRP A 106 -17.05 -32.19 -1.12
C TRP A 106 -17.41 -30.99 -0.24
N TYR A 107 -18.61 -30.43 -0.37
CA TYR A 107 -19.08 -29.32 0.45
C TYR A 107 -19.14 -29.70 1.94
N PHE A 108 -19.72 -30.85 2.29
CA PHE A 108 -19.77 -31.32 3.67
C PHE A 108 -18.39 -31.60 4.25
N VAL A 109 -17.51 -32.25 3.49
CA VAL A 109 -16.13 -32.55 3.93
C VAL A 109 -15.31 -31.26 4.08
N SER A 110 -15.45 -30.31 3.15
CA SER A 110 -14.77 -29.00 3.20
C SER A 110 -15.23 -28.20 4.42
N ARG A 111 -16.53 -28.17 4.71
CA ARG A 111 -17.09 -27.51 5.89
C ARG A 111 -16.58 -28.13 7.19
N ALA A 112 -16.62 -29.46 7.31
CA ALA A 112 -16.11 -30.16 8.49
C ALA A 112 -14.61 -29.92 8.70
N ARG A 113 -13.81 -29.81 7.63
CA ARG A 113 -12.39 -29.48 7.72
C ARG A 113 -12.16 -28.06 8.25
N LYS A 114 -12.92 -27.07 7.77
CA LYS A 114 -12.84 -25.67 8.23
C LYS A 114 -13.19 -25.54 9.71
N GLU A 115 -14.22 -26.23 10.17
CA GLU A 115 -14.62 -26.22 11.59
C GLU A 115 -13.56 -26.88 12.50
N ARG A 116 -12.90 -27.95 12.04
CA ARG A 116 -11.79 -28.59 12.77
C ARG A 116 -10.57 -27.67 12.87
N VAL A 117 -10.21 -27.00 11.78
CA VAL A 117 -9.11 -26.03 11.77
C VAL A 117 -9.42 -24.86 12.70
N ALA A 118 -10.63 -24.30 12.65
CA ALA A 118 -11.06 -23.22 13.52
C ALA A 118 -11.02 -23.60 15.01
N LYS A 119 -11.46 -24.81 15.36
CA LYS A 119 -11.35 -25.34 16.73
C LYS A 119 -9.91 -25.58 17.17
N ALA A 120 -9.04 -26.07 16.28
CA ALA A 120 -7.63 -26.29 16.59
C ALA A 120 -6.88 -24.96 16.80
N SER A 121 -7.17 -23.92 16.02
CA SER A 121 -6.59 -22.58 16.18
C SER A 121 -7.11 -21.80 17.40
N ALA A 122 -8.25 -22.22 17.99
CA ALA A 122 -8.80 -21.62 19.21
C ALA A 122 -8.34 -22.33 20.50
N ALA A 123 -7.63 -23.46 20.37
CA ALA A 123 -7.08 -24.25 21.48
C ALA A 123 -5.57 -24.04 21.69
N VAL A 124 -4.95 -23.16 20.88
CA VAL A 124 -3.57 -22.65 21.00
C VAL A 124 -3.65 -21.22 21.53
#